data_AF-A0A533RXY1-F1
#
_entry.id   AF-A0A533RXY1-F1
#
_cell.length_a   1.000
_cell.length_b   1.000
_cell.length_c   1.000
_cell.angle_alpha   90.00
_cell.angle_beta   90.00
_cell.angle_gamma   90.00
#
_symmetry.space_group_name_H-M   'P 1'
#
loop_
_entity.id
_entity.type
_entity.pdbx_description
1 polymer ?
#
loop_
_entity_poly.entity_id
_entity_poly.type
_entity_poly.pdbx_seq_one_letter_code
_entity_poly.pdbx_strand_id
1 'polypeptide(L)'
;MPVFTVGRVCVKKGGRESGLKCVIVDEMDENYVLVTGPKSVSGVRRRRVNIDHLTPTEKIVRIRRGASDQDVASALSRSNLVQFVSGAPETMKAREGNGTETPRK
;
A
#
# COMPACT_ATOMS: atom_id res chain seq x y z
N MET A 1 0.22 15.21 -12.10
CA MET A 1 0.48 14.66 -10.74
C MET A 1 0.70 13.15 -10.88
N PRO A 2 1.81 12.58 -10.41
CA PRO A 2 2.02 11.13 -10.49
C PRO A 2 1.03 10.42 -9.58
N VAL A 3 0.10 9.68 -10.19
CA VAL A 3 -0.95 8.95 -9.46
C VAL A 3 -0.35 7.72 -8.76
N PHE A 4 0.72 7.16 -9.31
CA PHE A 4 1.42 6.02 -8.76
C PHE A 4 2.72 6.50 -8.13
N THR A 5 2.80 6.42 -6.81
CA THR A 5 3.98 6.77 -6.03
C THR A 5 4.22 5.65 -5.03
N VAL A 6 5.47 5.43 -4.69
CA VAL A 6 5.86 4.40 -3.70
C VAL A 6 5.08 4.58 -2.39
N GLY A 7 4.55 3.48 -1.89
CA GLY A 7 3.72 3.44 -0.68
C GLY A 7 2.23 3.68 -0.91
N ARG A 8 1.78 3.94 -2.14
CA ARG A 8 0.35 4.04 -2.43
C ARG A 8 -0.32 2.67 -2.37
N VAL A 9 -1.51 2.62 -1.79
CA VAL A 9 -2.33 1.41 -1.72
C VAL A 9 -3.18 1.31 -2.99
N CYS A 10 -3.18 0.14 -3.61
CA CYS A 10 -3.94 -0.17 -4.81
C CYS A 10 -4.83 -1.39 -4.60
N VAL A 11 -5.99 -1.39 -5.25
CA VAL A 11 -6.88 -2.56 -5.33
C VAL A 11 -6.73 -3.18 -6.71
N LYS A 12 -6.63 -4.51 -6.75
CA LYS A 12 -6.63 -5.22 -8.02
C LYS A 12 -8.06 -5.39 -8.53
N LYS A 13 -8.33 -4.93 -9.76
CA LYS A 13 -9.69 -4.97 -10.35
C LYS A 13 -10.03 -6.35 -10.94
N GLY A 14 -9.02 -7.12 -11.37
CA GLY A 14 -9.17 -8.33 -12.16
C GLY A 14 -8.21 -9.49 -11.79
N GLY A 15 -8.68 -10.73 -11.98
CA GLY A 15 -7.91 -11.97 -11.87
C GLY A 15 -8.12 -12.77 -10.57
N ARG A 16 -7.26 -13.76 -10.32
CA ARG A 16 -7.29 -14.61 -9.11
C ARG A 16 -7.10 -13.84 -7.79
N GLU A 17 -6.58 -12.62 -7.89
CA GLU A 17 -6.31 -11.71 -6.77
C GLU A 17 -7.25 -10.48 -6.83
N SER A 18 -8.37 -10.56 -7.57
CA SER A 18 -9.39 -9.51 -7.63
C SER A 18 -9.92 -9.17 -6.25
N GLY A 19 -10.04 -7.88 -5.95
CA GLY A 19 -10.54 -7.39 -4.66
C GLY A 19 -9.49 -7.37 -3.55
N LEU A 20 -8.30 -7.96 -3.78
CA LEU A 20 -7.19 -7.86 -2.84
C LEU A 20 -6.50 -6.50 -2.96
N LYS A 21 -6.06 -6.00 -1.81
CA LYS A 21 -5.31 -4.75 -1.70
C LYS A 21 -3.82 -5.03 -1.68
N CYS A 22 -3.06 -4.17 -2.31
CA CYS A 22 -1.62 -4.27 -2.42
C CYS A 22 -0.99 -2.89 -2.25
N VAL A 23 0.31 -2.86 -1.94
CA VAL A 23 1.07 -1.63 -1.76
C VAL A 23 2.16 -1.59 -2.81
N ILE A 24 2.34 -0.45 -3.45
CA ILE A 24 3.44 -0.23 -4.40
C ILE A 24 4.74 -0.05 -3.63
N VAL A 25 5.71 -0.91 -3.88
CA VAL A 25 7.03 -0.89 -3.23
C VAL A 25 8.05 -0.14 -4.08
N ASP A 26 7.93 -0.29 -5.40
CA ASP A 26 8.83 0.35 -6.34
C ASP A 26 8.12 0.59 -7.68
N GLU A 27 8.38 1.74 -8.27
CA GLU A 27 8.02 2.08 -9.64
C GLU A 27 9.20 1.70 -10.54
N MET A 28 8.98 0.73 -11.43
CA MET A 28 10.05 0.21 -12.29
C MET A 28 10.07 0.93 -13.64
N ASP A 29 8.90 0.97 -14.28
CA ASP A 29 8.70 1.51 -15.62
C ASP A 29 7.40 2.33 -15.64
N GLU A 30 7.13 2.99 -16.76
CA GLU A 30 5.93 3.81 -16.96
C GLU A 30 4.63 3.01 -16.75
N ASN A 31 4.63 1.73 -17.15
CA ASN A 31 3.43 0.87 -17.09
C ASN A 31 3.52 -0.25 -16.04
N TYR A 32 4.69 -0.47 -15.43
CA TYR A 32 4.91 -1.59 -14.53
C TYR A 32 5.36 -1.14 -13.15
N VAL A 33 4.67 -1.66 -12.14
CA VAL A 33 4.99 -1.41 -10.73
C VAL A 33 5.26 -2.72 -10.00
N LEU A 34 6.17 -2.64 -9.04
CA LEU A 34 6.42 -3.71 -8.10
C LEU A 34 5.46 -3.55 -6.93
N VAL A 35 4.50 -4.46 -6.83
CA VAL A 35 3.58 -4.51 -5.70
C VAL A 35 4.01 -5.56 -4.70
N THR A 36 3.72 -5.30 -3.43
CA THR A 36 3.74 -6.33 -2.39
C THR A 36 2.49 -6.26 -1.54
N GLY A 37 2.09 -7.41 -1.03
CA GLY A 37 1.15 -7.52 0.08
C GLY A 37 1.81 -8.40 1.12
N PRO A 38 1.82 -8.02 2.41
CA PRO A 38 2.21 -8.97 3.44
C PRO A 38 1.28 -10.17 3.32
N LYS A 39 1.87 -11.36 3.17
CA LYS A 39 1.12 -12.61 2.94
C LYS A 39 0.11 -12.89 4.06
N SER A 40 0.41 -12.41 5.27
CA SER A 40 -0.45 -12.53 6.45
C SER A 40 -1.70 -11.64 6.41
N VAL A 41 -1.76 -10.63 5.53
CA VAL A 41 -2.83 -9.62 5.53
C VAL A 41 -3.64 -9.63 4.24
N SER A 42 -2.97 -9.63 3.08
CA SER A 42 -3.64 -9.55 1.77
C SER A 42 -3.44 -10.80 0.91
N GLY A 43 -2.46 -11.64 1.21
CA GLY A 43 -2.16 -12.84 0.41
C GLY A 43 -1.55 -12.56 -0.96
N VAL A 44 -1.38 -11.29 -1.36
CA VAL A 44 -0.72 -10.89 -2.61
C VAL A 44 0.77 -11.15 -2.50
N ARG A 45 1.32 -11.94 -3.42
CA ARG A 45 2.77 -12.17 -3.50
C ARG A 45 3.48 -10.96 -4.11
N ARG A 46 4.74 -10.75 -3.74
CA ARG A 46 5.60 -9.75 -4.39
C ARG A 46 5.73 -10.09 -5.88
N ARG A 47 5.14 -9.27 -6.74
CA ARG A 47 5.14 -9.48 -8.20
C ARG A 47 5.10 -8.16 -8.95
N ARG A 48 5.57 -8.17 -10.19
CA ARG A 48 5.36 -7.07 -11.13
C ARG A 48 3.93 -7.11 -11.66
N VAL A 49 3.26 -5.96 -11.68
CA VAL A 49 1.89 -5.82 -12.16
C VAL A 49 1.82 -4.58 -13.05
N ASN A 50 1.01 -4.69 -14.11
CA ASN A 50 0.70 -3.55 -14.95
C ASN A 50 -0.25 -2.59 -14.21
N ILE A 51 0.04 -1.30 -14.25
CA ILE A 51 -0.77 -0.24 -13.63
C ILE A 51 -2.22 -0.24 -14.10
N ASP A 52 -2.51 -0.70 -15.32
CA ASP A 52 -3.86 -0.74 -15.89
C ASP A 52 -4.83 -1.62 -15.07
N HIS A 53 -4.31 -2.65 -14.40
CA HIS A 53 -5.09 -3.56 -13.56
C HIS A 53 -5.19 -3.10 -12.09
N LEU A 54 -4.59 -1.96 -11.76
CA LEU A 54 -4.50 -1.44 -10.40
C LEU A 54 -5.33 -0.16 -10.30
N THR A 55 -6.27 -0.16 -9.36
CA THR A 55 -6.98 1.07 -8.98
C THR A 55 -6.27 1.69 -7.78
N PRO A 56 -5.61 2.85 -7.92
CA PRO A 56 -5.01 3.55 -6.80
C PRO A 56 -6.08 4.04 -5.83
N THR A 57 -5.79 3.95 -4.55
CA THR A 57 -6.63 4.49 -3.48
C THR A 57 -6.04 5.82 -2.98
N GLU A 58 -6.82 6.61 -2.25
CA GLU A 58 -6.38 7.84 -1.59
C GLU A 58 -5.42 7.59 -0.41
N LYS A 59 -5.30 6.34 0.03
CA LYS A 59 -4.46 5.93 1.16
C LYS A 59 -3.01 5.76 0.73
N ILE A 60 -2.13 6.45 1.46
CA ILE A 60 -0.68 6.42 1.25
C ILE A 60 -0.01 5.93 2.54
N VAL A 61 0.87 4.96 2.40
CA VAL A 61 1.75 4.46 3.44
C VAL A 61 3.14 5.03 3.19
N ARG A 62 3.79 5.58 4.22
CA ARG A 62 5.17 6.03 4.09
C ARG A 62 6.10 4.82 4.18
N ILE A 63 6.60 4.36 3.04
CA ILE A 63 7.65 3.33 2.95
C ILE A 63 8.80 3.82 2.08
N ARG A 64 9.98 3.21 2.26
CA ARG A 64 11.12 3.42 1.36
C ARG A 64 10.97 2.58 0.10
N ARG A 65 11.57 3.06 -0.99
CA ARG A 65 11.70 2.29 -2.24
C ARG A 65 12.40 0.96 -1.96
N GLY A 66 11.83 -0.12 -2.47
CA GLY A 66 12.40 -1.46 -2.30
C GLY A 66 12.17 -2.12 -0.94
N ALA A 67 11.30 -1.57 -0.08
CA ALA A 67 11.00 -2.13 1.23
C ALA A 67 10.75 -3.66 1.24
N SER A 68 11.24 -4.31 2.30
CA SER A 68 11.04 -5.74 2.56
C SER A 68 9.64 -5.99 3.12
N ASP A 69 9.18 -7.24 3.05
CA ASP A 69 7.85 -7.64 3.55
C ASP A 69 7.64 -7.27 5.03
N GLN A 70 8.71 -7.30 5.83
CA GLN A 70 8.73 -6.94 7.24
C GLN A 70 8.58 -5.42 7.48
N ASP A 71 9.24 -4.60 6.66
CA ASP A 71 9.09 -3.14 6.67
C ASP A 71 7.66 -2.74 6.26
N VAL A 72 7.13 -3.39 5.23
CA VAL A 72 5.76 -3.12 4.75
C VAL A 72 4.73 -3.53 5.79
N ALA A 73 4.90 -4.67 6.48
CA ALA A 73 4.06 -5.05 7.59
C ALA A 73 4.12 -4.01 8.73
N SER A 74 5.32 -3.56 9.09
CA SER A 74 5.51 -2.55 10.14
C SER A 74 4.89 -1.20 9.76
N ALA A 75 5.04 -0.76 8.51
CA ALA A 75 4.46 0.47 8.00
C ALA A 75 2.93 0.40 7.94
N LEU A 76 2.37 -0.74 7.54
CA LEU A 76 0.92 -0.97 7.57
C LEU A 76 0.35 -0.94 8.98
N SER A 77 1.06 -1.51 9.97
CA SER A 77 0.68 -1.42 11.38
C SER A 77 0.73 0.01 11.89
N ARG A 78 1.78 0.77 11.56
CA ARG A 78 1.90 2.20 11.93
C ARG A 78 0.81 3.06 11.30
N SER A 79 0.43 2.78 10.06
CA SER A 79 -0.65 3.49 9.36
C SER A 79 -2.04 2.96 9.73
N ASN A 80 -2.14 1.93 10.59
CA ASN A 80 -3.38 1.27 10.97
C ASN A 80 -4.24 0.80 9.77
N LEU A 81 -3.59 0.52 8.64
CA LEU A 81 -4.24 0.10 7.39
C LEU A 81 -4.34 -1.42 7.25
N VAL A 82 -3.87 -2.17 8.25
CA VAL A 82 -3.91 -3.65 8.26
C VAL A 82 -5.33 -4.16 8.02
N GLN A 83 -6.32 -3.62 8.75
CA GLN A 83 -7.74 -3.96 8.59
C GLN A 83 -8.29 -3.56 7.22
N PHE A 84 -7.82 -2.45 6.67
CA PHE A 84 -8.22 -2.05 5.32
C PHE A 84 -7.73 -3.07 4.31
N VAL A 85 -6.51 -3.57 4.44
CA VAL A 85 -5.92 -4.53 3.50
C VAL A 85 -6.53 -5.94 3.62
N SER A 86 -6.98 -6.36 4.80
CA SER A 86 -7.53 -7.70 5.06
C SER A 86 -9.04 -7.86 4.83
N GLY A 87 -9.78 -6.79 4.51
CA GLY A 87 -11.15 -6.91 3.98
C GLY A 87 -12.29 -6.99 5.01
N ALA A 88 -12.08 -6.65 6.28
CA ALA A 88 -13.20 -6.47 7.22
C ALA A 88 -13.75 -5.03 7.13
N PRO A 89 -15.06 -4.84 6.85
CA PRO A 89 -15.70 -3.55 7.04
C PRO A 89 -16.08 -3.45 8.52
N GLU A 90 -15.31 -2.75 9.34
CA GLU A 90 -15.86 -2.35 10.64
C GLU A 90 -15.36 -1.00 11.13
N THR A 91 -16.36 -0.16 11.36
CA THR A 91 -16.51 0.79 12.47
C THR A 91 -15.39 1.81 12.70
N MET A 92 -15.76 3.05 12.38
CA MET A 92 -15.47 4.26 13.16
C MET A 92 -14.46 4.04 14.30
N LYS A 93 -13.18 4.32 14.04
CA LYS A 93 -12.30 4.82 15.10
C LYS A 93 -11.59 6.07 14.61
N ALA A 94 -11.98 7.15 15.27
CA ALA A 94 -11.34 8.44 15.22
C ALA A 94 -9.86 8.36 15.64
N ARG A 95 -9.11 9.39 15.21
CA ARG A 95 -7.79 9.82 15.70
C ARG A 95 -6.64 8.88 15.28
N GLU A 96 -5.53 9.36 14.73
CA GLU A 96 -4.64 10.38 15.28
C GLU A 96 -3.82 11.05 14.17
N GLY A 97 -3.48 12.32 14.38
CA GLY A 97 -2.58 13.07 13.52
C GLY A 97 -1.15 12.52 13.57
N ASN A 98 -0.37 12.88 12.55
CA ASN A 98 1.07 12.87 12.69
C ASN A 98 1.64 14.14 12.08
N GLY A 99 1.75 15.16 12.94
CA GLY A 99 2.69 16.24 12.75
C GLY A 99 4.09 15.65 12.67
N THR A 100 4.79 15.98 11.61
CA THR A 100 6.26 16.00 11.65
C THR A 100 6.64 17.45 11.50
N GLU A 101 6.49 18.20 12.59
CA GLU A 101 7.27 19.41 12.81
C GLU A 101 8.74 18.99 12.70
N THR A 102 9.38 19.44 11.63
CA THR A 102 10.84 19.39 11.56
C THR A 102 11.32 20.63 12.33
N PRO A 103 12.10 20.51 13.41
CA PRO A 103 12.59 21.68 14.13
C PRO A 103 13.54 22.44 13.21
N ARG A 104 13.26 23.74 13.06
CA ARG A 104 14.16 24.72 12.46
C ARG A 104 15.49 24.72 13.21
N LYS A 105 16.60 24.79 12.48
CA LYS A 105 17.83 25.42 12.96
C LYS A 105 17.99 26.74 12.23
#